data_AF-A0A1B3BBV3-F1
#
_entry.id   AF-A0A1B3BBV3-F1
#
_cell.length_a   1.000
_cell.length_b   1.000
_cell.length_c   1.000
_cell.angle_alpha   90.00
_cell.angle_beta   90.00
_cell.angle_gamma   90.00
#
_symmetry.space_group_name_H-M   'P 1'
#
loop_
_entity.id
_entity.type
_entity.pdbx_description
1 polymer ?
#
loop_
_entity_poly.entity_id
_entity_poly.type
_entity_poly.pdbx_seq_one_letter_code
_entity_poly.pdbx_strand_id
1 'polypeptide(L)'
;MELEKISKGSIAIALGNAIPFIGVLLGYWSAFDLIFLYWFENIIIGIFAICRMTIRPDNPALFAIGGIFFSAFFCLHYGMFTYGHGLFISSFFEDYLISGSSSSRYSLIDVIGYMFSNRGVQLTLLAMFIAHLVEYIIAYRKKNIDAITAEMSKPYKRILVLHIAIIVGGFIATQFENSIGVALVIIAMKTYYDLKPPKLNKKSAQNISQDNEEVEKKIRTLLENPEIKINGKTHHFNSVEEMVNSAEYKKFSKIMSWLMPKAKRIMFEQALEEAIAKERRERSLDIVQKSQTSDSL
;
A
#
# COMPACT_ATOMS: atom_id res chain seq x y z
N MET A 1 15.85 21.31 -14.48
CA MET A 1 14.41 21.28 -14.11
C MET A 1 14.02 19.83 -13.79
N GLU A 2 14.65 19.23 -12.78
CA GLU A 2 14.46 17.80 -12.40
C GLU A 2 14.25 17.60 -10.89
N LEU A 3 13.99 18.66 -10.13
CA LEU A 3 13.84 18.59 -8.67
C LEU A 3 12.37 18.56 -8.20
N GLU A 4 11.41 18.52 -9.12
CA GLU A 4 9.98 18.75 -8.80
C GLU A 4 9.13 17.47 -8.62
N LYS A 5 9.74 16.36 -8.19
CA LYS A 5 8.97 15.18 -7.75
C LYS A 5 9.53 14.52 -6.49
N ILE A 6 10.09 15.31 -5.58
CA ILE A 6 10.16 14.85 -4.19
C ILE A 6 8.72 14.96 -3.64
N SER A 7 7.99 13.85 -3.72
CA SER A 7 6.69 13.71 -3.07
C SER A 7 6.80 14.26 -1.64
N LYS A 8 5.84 15.06 -1.18
CA LYS A 8 5.80 15.58 0.20
C LYS A 8 5.97 14.46 1.24
N GLY A 9 5.59 13.22 0.88
CA GLY A 9 5.84 12.01 1.67
C GLY A 9 7.33 11.63 1.77
N SER A 10 8.11 11.76 0.70
CA SER A 10 9.56 11.46 0.71
C SER A 10 10.36 12.43 1.58
N ILE A 11 9.96 13.71 1.66
CA ILE A 11 10.57 14.69 2.57
C ILE A 11 10.20 14.37 4.03
N ALA A 12 8.94 14.01 4.30
CA ALA A 12 8.50 13.62 5.63
C ALA A 12 9.21 12.35 6.13
N ILE A 13 9.42 11.37 5.24
CA ILE A 13 10.17 10.13 5.54
C ILE A 13 11.66 10.45 5.77
N ALA A 14 12.27 11.29 4.91
CA ALA A 14 13.66 11.71 5.06
C ALA A 14 13.89 12.48 6.37
N LEU A 15 12.99 13.39 6.73
CA LEU A 15 13.07 14.14 8.00
C LEU A 15 12.82 13.24 9.22
N GLY A 16 11.86 12.31 9.14
CA GLY A 16 11.59 11.33 10.20
C GLY A 16 12.77 10.38 10.47
N ASN A 17 13.63 10.16 9.47
CA ASN A 17 14.87 9.39 9.61
C ASN A 17 16.07 10.24 10.01
N ALA A 18 16.08 11.54 9.67
CA ALA A 18 17.16 12.46 9.98
C ALA A 18 17.18 12.89 11.46
N ILE A 19 16.01 13.06 12.10
CA ILE A 19 15.95 13.47 13.51
C ILE A 19 16.62 12.44 14.44
N PRO A 20 16.30 11.13 14.35
CA PRO A 20 16.99 10.12 15.16
C PRO A 20 18.49 10.05 14.87
N PHE A 21 18.90 10.27 13.62
CA PHE A 21 20.32 10.31 13.24
C PHE A 21 21.08 11.45 13.90
N ILE A 22 20.50 12.65 13.87
CA ILE A 22 21.09 13.85 14.47
C ILE A 22 21.17 13.66 15.98
N GLY A 23 20.17 13.02 16.60
CA GLY A 23 20.19 12.64 18.01
C GLY A 23 21.40 11.76 18.38
N VAL A 24 21.78 10.80 17.53
CA VAL A 24 22.97 9.97 17.72
C VAL A 24 24.26 10.75 17.48
N LEU A 25 24.33 11.54 16.42
CA LEU A 25 25.54 12.34 16.10
C LEU A 25 25.87 13.36 17.19
N LEU A 26 24.85 13.93 17.83
CA LEU A 26 25.01 14.88 18.94
C LEU A 26 25.24 14.18 20.28
N GLY A 27 25.30 12.84 20.32
CA GLY A 27 25.53 12.06 21.53
C GLY A 27 24.35 12.02 22.50
N TYR A 28 23.17 12.52 22.10
CA TYR A 28 21.99 12.46 22.94
C TYR A 28 21.38 11.06 22.99
N TRP A 29 21.50 10.31 21.88
CA TRP A 29 20.85 9.01 21.71
C TRP A 29 21.91 7.94 21.44
N SER A 30 21.73 6.78 22.05
CA SER A 30 22.53 5.59 21.76
C SER A 30 21.98 4.84 20.55
N ALA A 31 22.80 3.95 19.97
CA ALA A 31 22.34 3.03 18.93
C ALA A 31 21.21 2.12 19.45
N PHE A 32 21.27 1.75 20.73
CA PHE A 32 20.22 0.97 21.38
C PHE A 32 18.89 1.74 21.43
N ASP A 33 18.92 3.03 21.78
CA ASP A 33 17.73 3.88 21.82
C ASP A 33 17.02 3.91 20.47
N LEU A 34 17.78 4.02 19.38
CA LEU A 34 17.24 3.97 18.02
C LEU A 34 16.56 2.64 17.69
N ILE A 35 17.25 1.53 17.99
CA ILE A 35 16.73 0.19 17.72
C ILE A 35 15.42 -0.03 18.48
N PHE A 36 15.40 0.35 19.76
CA PHE A 36 14.19 0.28 20.59
C PHE A 36 13.05 1.14 20.04
N LEU A 37 13.32 2.39 19.68
CA LEU A 37 12.31 3.31 19.12
C LEU A 37 11.73 2.78 17.81
N TYR A 38 12.56 2.26 16.90
CA TYR A 38 12.10 1.66 15.65
C TYR A 38 11.30 0.38 15.88
N TRP A 39 11.65 -0.41 16.88
CA TRP A 39 10.86 -1.56 17.28
C TRP A 39 9.49 -1.17 17.83
N PHE A 40 9.45 -0.20 18.75
CA PHE A 40 8.21 0.27 19.34
C PHE A 40 7.30 0.92 18.29
N GLU A 41 7.87 1.59 17.29
CA GLU A 41 7.11 2.11 16.15
C GLU A 41 6.32 1.01 15.43
N ASN A 42 6.86 -0.21 15.32
CA ASN A 42 6.12 -1.32 14.71
C ASN A 42 4.87 -1.69 15.51
N ILE A 43 4.89 -1.54 16.84
CA ILE A 43 3.71 -1.71 17.69
C ILE A 43 2.68 -0.64 17.36
N ILE A 44 3.10 0.63 17.29
CA ILE A 44 2.24 1.77 16.94
C ILE A 44 1.58 1.55 15.58
N ILE A 45 2.36 1.17 14.56
CA ILE A 45 1.84 0.86 13.21
C ILE A 45 0.84 -0.29 13.25
N GLY A 46 1.13 -1.34 14.03
CA GLY A 46 0.25 -2.50 14.20
C GLY A 46 -1.11 -2.09 14.77
N ILE A 47 -1.12 -1.22 15.77
CA ILE A 47 -2.35 -0.64 16.35
C ILE A 47 -3.16 0.08 15.26
N PHE A 48 -2.53 0.97 14.50
CA PHE A 48 -3.23 1.71 13.44
C PHE A 48 -3.64 0.83 12.25
N ALA A 49 -2.94 -0.27 11.97
CA ALA A 49 -3.36 -1.26 10.99
C ALA A 49 -4.66 -1.96 11.44
N ILE A 50 -4.77 -2.33 12.71
CA ILE A 50 -6.00 -2.87 13.31
C ILE A 50 -7.14 -1.85 13.23
N CYS A 51 -6.87 -0.57 13.53
CA CYS A 51 -7.88 0.49 13.37
C CYS A 51 -8.36 0.61 11.91
N ARG A 52 -7.45 0.58 10.93
CA ARG A 52 -7.82 0.63 9.50
C ARG A 52 -8.57 -0.61 9.00
N MET A 53 -8.44 -1.74 9.68
CA MET A 53 -9.19 -2.97 9.35
C MET A 53 -10.57 -3.02 10.00
N THR A 54 -10.70 -2.52 11.24
CA THR A 54 -11.94 -2.59 12.03
C THR A 54 -12.83 -1.34 11.88
N ILE A 55 -12.24 -0.15 11.86
CA ILE A 55 -12.92 1.14 11.82
C ILE A 55 -12.79 1.72 10.40
N ARG A 56 -13.73 1.33 9.52
CA ARG A 56 -13.75 1.74 8.12
C ARG A 56 -14.91 2.69 7.81
N PRO A 57 -14.68 3.73 6.99
CA PRO A 57 -15.74 4.68 6.61
C PRO A 57 -16.78 4.08 5.65
N ASP A 58 -16.48 2.95 5.00
CA ASP A 58 -17.29 2.38 3.90
C ASP A 58 -17.82 0.97 4.20
N ASN A 59 -18.15 0.63 5.46
CA ASN A 59 -18.33 -0.76 5.88
C ASN A 59 -19.80 -1.25 5.86
N PRO A 60 -20.24 -2.11 4.91
CA PRO A 60 -21.44 -2.92 5.10
C PRO A 60 -21.24 -3.91 6.25
N ALA A 61 -22.31 -4.23 7.00
CA ALA A 61 -22.24 -5.12 8.17
C ALA A 61 -21.54 -6.49 7.89
N LEU A 62 -21.65 -7.02 6.67
CA LEU A 62 -21.00 -8.26 6.24
C LEU A 62 -19.45 -8.17 6.21
N PHE A 63 -18.90 -6.99 5.91
CA PHE A 63 -17.46 -6.75 5.85
C PHE A 63 -16.84 -6.43 7.23
N ALA A 64 -17.65 -6.02 8.21
CA ALA A 64 -17.21 -5.80 9.58
C ALA A 64 -16.72 -7.10 10.26
N ILE A 65 -17.41 -8.22 10.00
CA ILE A 65 -17.01 -9.55 10.51
C ILE A 65 -15.64 -9.96 9.95
N GLY A 66 -15.43 -9.75 8.64
CA GLY A 66 -14.13 -10.00 8.01
C GLY A 66 -13.02 -9.13 8.61
N GLY A 67 -13.28 -7.84 8.83
CA GLY A 67 -12.33 -6.92 9.47
C GLY A 67 -11.87 -7.38 10.86
N ILE A 68 -12.79 -7.89 11.68
CA ILE A 68 -12.48 -8.42 13.02
C ILE A 68 -11.63 -9.69 12.92
N PHE A 69 -12.03 -10.66 12.09
CA PHE A 69 -11.28 -11.90 11.90
C PHE A 69 -9.85 -11.65 11.42
N PHE A 70 -9.68 -10.83 10.38
CA PHE A 70 -8.36 -10.48 9.85
C PHE A 70 -7.53 -9.67 10.84
N SER A 71 -8.16 -8.84 11.67
CA SER A 71 -7.46 -8.12 12.75
C SER A 71 -6.99 -9.04 13.86
N ALA A 72 -7.78 -10.06 14.22
CA ALA A 72 -7.37 -11.06 15.20
C ALA A 72 -6.21 -11.92 14.67
N PHE A 73 -6.31 -12.40 13.43
CA PHE A 73 -5.22 -13.12 12.77
C PHE A 73 -3.96 -12.24 12.66
N PHE A 74 -4.13 -10.97 12.27
CA PHE A 74 -3.03 -10.01 12.20
C PHE A 74 -2.38 -9.84 13.57
N CYS A 75 -3.16 -9.64 14.64
CA CYS A 75 -2.64 -9.50 15.99
C CYS A 75 -1.79 -10.71 16.41
N LEU A 76 -2.27 -11.93 16.13
CA LEU A 76 -1.51 -13.15 16.44
C LEU A 76 -0.23 -13.25 15.60
N HIS A 77 -0.33 -13.16 14.28
CA HIS A 77 0.81 -13.35 13.39
C HIS A 77 1.82 -12.21 13.49
N TYR A 78 1.39 -10.96 13.31
CA TYR A 78 2.24 -9.78 13.43
C TYR A 78 2.77 -9.60 14.86
N GLY A 79 1.93 -9.92 15.86
CA GLY A 79 2.33 -9.90 17.27
C GLY A 79 3.43 -10.90 17.58
N MET A 80 3.39 -12.12 17.02
CA MET A 80 4.45 -13.10 17.25
C MET A 80 5.81 -12.62 16.73
N PHE A 81 5.84 -11.97 15.56
CA PHE A 81 7.08 -11.41 15.00
C PHE A 81 7.56 -10.19 15.79
N THR A 82 6.64 -9.32 16.20
CA THR A 82 6.98 -8.13 17.00
C THR A 82 7.51 -8.52 18.37
N TYR A 83 6.92 -9.55 18.98
CA TYR A 83 7.38 -10.12 20.24
C TYR A 83 8.76 -10.78 20.11
N GLY A 84 8.96 -11.63 19.10
CA GLY A 84 10.26 -12.25 18.85
C GLY A 84 11.38 -11.22 18.61
N HIS A 85 11.06 -10.14 17.88
CA HIS A 85 11.99 -9.02 17.69
C HIS A 85 12.26 -8.26 19.00
N GLY A 86 11.26 -8.11 19.87
CA GLY A 86 11.44 -7.52 21.19
C GLY A 86 12.41 -8.33 22.06
N LEU A 87 12.25 -9.66 22.08
CA LEU A 87 13.18 -10.56 22.77
C LEU A 87 14.60 -10.45 22.21
N PHE A 88 14.75 -10.31 20.90
CA PHE A 88 16.05 -10.06 20.27
C PHE A 88 16.68 -8.76 20.78
N ILE A 89 15.92 -7.66 20.84
CA ILE A 89 16.42 -6.38 21.37
C ILE A 89 16.81 -6.48 22.84
N SER A 90 16.03 -7.19 23.66
CA SER A 90 16.38 -7.41 25.07
C SER A 90 17.72 -8.12 25.25
N SER A 91 18.10 -9.00 24.34
CA SER A 91 19.40 -9.68 24.40
C SER A 91 20.60 -8.75 24.20
N PHE A 92 20.44 -7.62 23.48
CA PHE A 92 21.48 -6.59 23.33
C PHE A 92 21.46 -5.53 24.44
N PHE A 93 20.45 -5.56 25.32
CA PHE A 93 20.35 -4.59 26.41
C PHE A 93 21.35 -4.86 27.53
N GLU A 94 21.76 -6.12 27.71
CA GLU A 94 22.81 -6.51 28.66
C GLU A 94 24.12 -5.78 28.35
N ASP A 95 24.53 -5.74 27.08
CA ASP A 95 25.73 -5.05 26.62
C ASP A 95 25.62 -3.52 26.73
N TYR A 96 24.39 -2.98 26.68
CA TYR A 96 24.14 -1.53 26.77
C TYR A 96 24.37 -0.97 28.18
N LEU A 97 24.02 -1.72 29.24
CA LEU A 97 24.10 -1.22 30.61
C LEU A 97 25.45 -1.48 31.29
N ILE A 98 26.16 -2.58 30.97
CA ILE A 98 27.34 -2.98 31.75
C ILE A 98 28.42 -3.62 30.85
N SER A 99 29.55 -2.95 30.63
CA SER A 99 30.79 -3.56 30.12
C SER A 99 31.49 -4.47 31.14
N GLY A 100 30.76 -5.30 31.89
CA GLY A 100 31.33 -6.15 32.92
C GLY A 100 30.41 -6.53 34.08
N SER A 101 29.92 -7.77 34.02
CA SER A 101 29.47 -8.64 35.11
C SER A 101 27.96 -8.85 35.33
N SER A 102 27.67 -10.12 35.61
CA SER A 102 26.45 -10.75 36.10
C SER A 102 25.37 -11.11 35.06
N SER A 103 25.29 -12.42 34.83
CA SER A 103 24.47 -13.16 33.86
C SER A 103 22.96 -13.13 34.11
N SER A 104 22.39 -11.96 34.40
CA SER A 104 20.94 -11.79 34.52
C SER A 104 20.35 -11.33 33.18
N ARG A 105 19.72 -12.24 32.45
CA ARG A 105 18.93 -11.90 31.26
C ARG A 105 17.81 -10.94 31.62
N TYR A 106 17.89 -9.69 31.15
CA TYR A 106 16.83 -8.71 31.35
C TYR A 106 15.58 -9.13 30.59
N SER A 107 14.42 -9.10 31.26
CA SER A 107 13.15 -9.37 30.57
C SER A 107 12.79 -8.19 29.67
N LEU A 108 11.96 -8.44 28.65
CA LEU A 108 11.45 -7.38 27.78
C LEU A 108 10.74 -6.26 28.57
N ILE A 109 10.09 -6.62 29.67
CA ILE A 109 9.40 -5.68 30.55
C ILE A 109 10.39 -4.75 31.26
N ASP A 110 11.55 -5.26 31.69
CA ASP A 110 12.59 -4.45 32.32
C ASP A 110 13.18 -3.44 31.33
N VAL A 111 13.45 -3.89 30.10
CA VAL A 111 13.93 -3.02 29.01
C VAL A 111 12.92 -1.92 28.72
N ILE A 112 11.64 -2.27 28.56
CA ILE A 112 10.58 -1.28 28.34
C ILE A 112 10.53 -0.29 29.52
N GLY A 113 10.55 -0.78 30.76
CA GLY A 113 10.52 0.06 31.96
C GLY A 113 11.68 1.05 32.01
N TYR A 114 12.90 0.58 31.74
CA TYR A 114 14.08 1.42 31.65
C TYR A 114 13.96 2.46 30.54
N MET A 115 13.59 2.05 29.32
CA MET A 115 13.47 2.97 28.19
C MET A 115 12.38 4.02 28.41
N PHE A 116 11.29 3.66 29.08
CA PHE A 116 10.23 4.59 29.45
C PHE A 116 10.64 5.52 30.60
N SER A 117 11.70 5.24 31.36
CA SER A 117 12.21 6.20 32.34
C SER A 117 12.86 7.42 31.68
N ASN A 118 13.34 7.27 30.43
CA ASN A 118 13.97 8.33 29.68
C ASN A 118 12.93 9.28 29.05
N ARG A 119 12.95 10.55 29.46
CA ARG A 119 12.01 11.57 28.98
C ARG A 119 12.12 11.85 27.48
N GLY A 120 13.32 11.73 26.90
CA GLY A 120 13.52 11.89 25.45
C GLY A 120 12.83 10.80 24.64
N VAL A 121 12.89 9.55 25.14
CA VAL A 121 12.20 8.41 24.55
C VAL A 121 10.68 8.60 24.64
N GLN A 122 10.15 8.97 25.81
CA GLN A 122 8.72 9.23 25.99
C GLN A 122 8.17 10.26 25.00
N LEU A 123 8.85 11.41 24.86
CA LEU A 123 8.44 12.48 23.95
C LEU A 123 8.48 12.03 22.49
N THR A 124 9.49 11.24 22.12
CA THR A 124 9.62 10.70 20.77
C THR A 124 8.50 9.72 20.47
N LEU A 125 8.21 8.77 21.37
CA LEU A 125 7.12 7.81 21.23
C LEU A 125 5.76 8.52 21.11
N LEU A 126 5.53 9.57 21.90
CA LEU A 126 4.33 10.38 21.83
C LEU A 126 4.22 11.09 20.46
N ALA A 127 5.31 11.71 19.99
CA ALA A 127 5.33 12.37 18.69
C ALA A 127 5.06 11.39 17.54
N MET A 128 5.67 10.20 17.59
CA MET A 128 5.43 9.13 16.60
C MET A 128 3.99 8.66 16.62
N PHE A 129 3.41 8.46 17.81
CA PHE A 129 2.00 8.09 17.95
C PHE A 129 1.08 9.16 17.37
N ILE A 130 1.31 10.44 17.68
CA ILE A 130 0.54 11.57 17.13
C ILE A 130 0.67 11.63 15.61
N ALA A 131 1.88 11.45 15.05
CA ALA A 131 2.08 11.47 13.61
C ALA A 131 1.25 10.39 12.90
N HIS A 132 1.27 9.16 13.42
CA HIS A 132 0.49 8.05 12.85
C HIS A 132 -1.02 8.23 13.07
N LEU A 133 -1.43 8.85 14.19
CA LEU A 133 -2.82 9.21 14.45
C LEU A 133 -3.33 10.24 13.43
N VAL A 134 -2.56 11.30 13.18
CA VAL A 134 -2.90 12.32 12.19
C VAL A 134 -2.99 11.70 10.79
N GLU A 135 -2.04 10.85 10.42
CA GLU A 135 -2.07 10.13 9.14
C GLU A 135 -3.33 9.25 9.03
N TYR A 136 -3.67 8.51 10.09
CA TYR A 136 -4.88 7.71 10.17
C TYR A 136 -6.14 8.57 10.01
N ILE A 137 -6.26 9.69 10.73
CA ILE A 137 -7.41 10.60 10.64
C ILE A 137 -7.56 11.17 9.22
N ILE A 138 -6.45 11.58 8.59
CA ILE A 138 -6.46 12.10 7.22
C ILE A 138 -6.91 11.00 6.25
N ALA A 139 -6.36 9.79 6.36
CA ALA A 139 -6.72 8.66 5.52
C ALA A 139 -8.20 8.28 5.69
N TYR A 140 -8.69 8.27 6.93
CA TYR A 140 -10.09 8.00 7.27
C TYR A 140 -11.03 9.04 6.65
N ARG A 141 -10.73 10.34 6.82
CA ARG A 141 -11.55 11.43 6.25
C ARG A 141 -11.57 11.43 4.72
N LYS A 142 -10.46 11.05 4.08
CA LYS A 142 -10.35 10.96 2.61
C LYS A 142 -10.92 9.67 2.03
N LYS A 143 -11.45 8.75 2.86
CA LYS A 143 -11.85 7.40 2.46
C LYS A 143 -10.74 6.66 1.69
N ASN A 144 -9.50 6.93 2.08
CA ASN A 144 -8.31 6.38 1.43
C ASN A 144 -7.71 5.28 2.33
N ILE A 145 -8.52 4.23 2.58
CA ILE A 145 -8.11 3.04 3.30
C ILE A 145 -8.16 1.88 2.30
N ASP A 146 -7.06 1.14 2.16
CA ASP A 146 -6.95 0.08 1.15
C ASP A 146 -7.84 -1.13 1.49
N ALA A 147 -7.86 -2.17 0.66
CA ALA A 147 -8.50 -3.44 1.02
C ALA A 147 -7.88 -4.05 2.30
N ILE A 148 -8.64 -4.84 3.06
CA ILE A 148 -8.19 -5.45 4.33
C ILE A 148 -6.89 -6.23 4.12
N THR A 149 -6.81 -7.04 3.06
CA THR A 149 -5.63 -7.82 2.70
C THR A 149 -4.41 -6.96 2.40
N ALA A 150 -4.61 -5.82 1.73
CA ALA A 150 -3.55 -4.87 1.45
C ALA A 150 -3.05 -4.18 2.73
N GLU A 151 -3.97 -3.73 3.61
CA GLU A 151 -3.64 -3.13 4.91
C GLU A 151 -2.84 -4.09 5.80
N MET A 152 -3.18 -5.38 5.82
CA MET A 152 -2.41 -6.39 6.53
C MET A 152 -0.96 -6.46 6.04
N SER A 153 -0.72 -6.35 4.74
CA SER A 153 0.61 -6.55 4.15
C SER A 153 1.57 -5.36 4.33
N LYS A 154 1.03 -4.15 4.53
CA LYS A 154 1.84 -2.90 4.58
C LYS A 154 2.94 -2.93 5.64
N PRO A 155 2.67 -3.34 6.90
CA PRO A 155 3.69 -3.30 7.96
C PRO A 155 4.86 -4.28 7.72
N TYR A 156 4.62 -5.41 7.04
CA TYR A 156 5.64 -6.45 6.83
C TYR A 156 6.83 -5.97 6.01
N LYS A 157 6.58 -5.18 4.96
CA LYS A 157 7.66 -4.62 4.13
C LYS A 157 8.62 -3.76 4.97
N ARG A 158 8.07 -3.00 5.92
CA ARG A 158 8.84 -2.15 6.83
C ARG A 158 9.65 -2.97 7.82
N ILE A 159 9.03 -3.96 8.45
CA ILE A 159 9.70 -4.87 9.40
C ILE A 159 10.88 -5.59 8.73
N LEU A 160 10.71 -6.08 7.50
CA LEU A 160 11.77 -6.76 6.77
C LEU A 160 12.98 -5.84 6.55
N VAL A 161 12.74 -4.59 6.13
CA VAL A 161 13.81 -3.59 5.95
C VAL A 161 14.50 -3.29 7.27
N LEU A 162 13.74 -3.14 8.36
CA LEU A 162 14.30 -2.92 9.70
C LEU A 162 15.15 -4.10 10.17
N HIS A 163 14.73 -5.35 9.95
CA HIS A 163 15.53 -6.52 10.31
C HIS A 163 16.84 -6.56 9.53
N ILE A 164 16.81 -6.31 8.22
CA ILE A 164 18.03 -6.25 7.42
C ILE A 164 18.95 -5.14 7.94
N ALA A 165 18.40 -3.96 8.23
CA ALA A 165 19.18 -2.84 8.75
C ALA A 165 19.80 -3.13 10.13
N ILE A 166 19.06 -3.77 11.03
CA ILE A 166 19.54 -4.12 12.38
C ILE A 166 20.59 -5.24 12.31
N ILE A 167 20.39 -6.26 11.47
CA ILE A 167 21.36 -7.36 11.31
C ILE A 167 22.67 -6.83 10.70
N VAL A 168 22.58 -6.05 9.62
CA VAL A 168 23.75 -5.46 8.98
C VAL A 168 24.42 -4.44 9.91
N GLY A 169 23.63 -3.61 10.58
CA GLY A 169 24.11 -2.63 11.55
C GLY A 169 24.81 -3.26 12.75
N GLY A 170 24.22 -4.30 13.35
CA GLY A 170 24.79 -5.04 14.46
C GLY A 170 26.09 -5.75 14.09
N PHE A 171 26.15 -6.38 12.91
CA PHE A 171 27.38 -7.01 12.42
C PHE A 171 28.52 -6.01 12.18
N ILE A 172 28.20 -4.80 11.73
CA ILE A 172 29.17 -3.72 11.57
C ILE A 172 29.59 -3.16 12.95
N ALA A 173 28.66 -3.08 13.91
CA ALA A 173 28.95 -2.60 15.26
C ALA A 173 30.01 -3.45 15.95
N THR A 174 29.89 -4.77 15.82
CA THR A 174 30.82 -5.74 16.43
C THR A 174 32.19 -5.74 15.78
N GLN A 175 32.32 -5.33 14.50
CA GLN A 175 33.59 -5.34 13.77
C GLN A 175 34.41 -4.06 13.89
N PHE A 176 33.79 -2.92 14.21
CA PHE A 176 34.47 -1.62 14.18
C PHE A 176 34.62 -0.94 15.55
N GLU A 177 34.16 -1.56 16.64
CA GLU A 177 34.22 -1.04 18.03
C GLU A 177 33.75 0.44 18.18
N ASN A 178 32.96 0.93 17.22
CA ASN A 178 32.61 2.34 17.11
C ASN A 178 31.16 2.52 16.65
N SER A 179 30.32 2.93 17.60
CA SER A 179 28.86 3.09 17.49
C SER A 179 28.41 4.06 16.38
N ILE A 180 29.29 4.95 15.92
CA ILE A 180 28.98 5.98 14.92
C ILE A 180 28.93 5.40 13.49
N GLY A 181 29.75 4.39 13.19
CA GLY A 181 29.79 3.75 11.87
C GLY A 181 28.49 3.00 11.54
N VAL A 182 27.85 2.45 12.57
CA VAL A 182 26.58 1.70 12.48
C VAL A 182 25.43 2.62 12.10
N ALA A 183 25.31 3.77 12.79
CA ALA A 183 24.28 4.76 12.51
C ALA A 183 24.42 5.28 11.07
N LEU A 184 25.64 5.59 10.64
CA LEU A 184 25.93 6.03 9.28
C LEU A 184 25.53 4.99 8.22
N VAL A 185 25.80 3.70 8.44
CA VAL A 185 25.45 2.66 7.47
C VAL A 185 23.96 2.37 7.47
N ILE A 186 23.30 2.27 8.62
CA ILE A 186 21.84 2.08 8.71
C ILE A 186 21.12 3.19 7.96
N ILE A 187 21.60 4.42 8.12
CA ILE A 187 20.97 5.59 7.49
C ILE A 187 21.36 5.70 6.03
N ALA A 188 22.58 5.36 5.64
CA ALA A 188 22.95 5.27 4.23
C ALA A 188 22.12 4.19 3.51
N MET A 189 21.92 3.01 4.11
CA MET A 189 21.09 1.94 3.53
C MET A 189 19.62 2.31 3.48
N LYS A 190 19.05 2.85 4.57
CA LYS A 190 17.64 3.27 4.62
C LYS A 190 17.37 4.38 3.62
N THR A 191 18.24 5.39 3.58
CA THR A 191 18.19 6.48 2.61
C THR A 191 18.37 5.98 1.18
N TYR A 192 19.28 5.02 0.92
CA TYR A 192 19.46 4.41 -0.40
C TYR A 192 18.21 3.64 -0.87
N TYR A 193 17.57 2.87 0.01
CA TYR A 193 16.35 2.13 -0.33
C TYR A 193 15.12 3.04 -0.47
N ASP A 194 15.01 4.10 0.33
CA ASP A 194 13.94 5.10 0.24
C ASP A 194 14.12 6.04 -0.98
N LEU A 195 15.36 6.34 -1.36
CA LEU A 195 15.69 7.14 -2.56
C LEU A 195 15.71 6.33 -3.84
N LYS A 196 15.73 4.99 -3.78
CA LYS A 196 15.62 4.16 -4.97
C LYS A 196 14.24 4.47 -5.55
N PRO A 197 14.15 5.26 -6.65
CA PRO A 197 12.85 5.57 -7.21
C PRO A 197 12.17 4.24 -7.48
N PRO A 198 10.85 4.11 -7.24
CA PRO A 198 10.11 2.96 -7.72
C PRO A 198 10.57 2.77 -9.15
N LYS A 199 11.26 1.66 -9.45
CA LYS A 199 11.59 1.34 -10.83
C LYS A 199 10.21 1.22 -11.47
N LEU A 200 9.75 2.31 -12.09
CA LEU A 200 8.76 2.27 -13.13
C LEU A 200 9.46 1.42 -14.17
N ASN A 201 9.28 0.12 -14.01
CA ASN A 201 9.88 -0.90 -14.81
C ASN A 201 9.38 -0.55 -16.19
N LYS A 202 10.23 0.01 -17.06
CA LYS A 202 9.81 0.42 -18.41
C LYS A 202 9.20 -0.76 -19.15
N LYS A 203 9.62 -1.99 -18.81
CA LYS A 203 8.96 -3.24 -19.21
C LYS A 203 7.55 -3.41 -18.63
N SER A 204 7.28 -3.06 -17.37
CA SER A 204 5.92 -3.05 -16.81
C SER A 204 5.05 -2.00 -17.49
N ALA A 205 5.56 -0.78 -17.69
CA ALA A 205 4.80 0.27 -18.39
C ALA A 205 4.51 -0.09 -19.86
N GLN A 206 5.49 -0.66 -20.58
CA GLN A 206 5.28 -1.18 -21.95
C GLN A 206 4.38 -2.41 -21.99
N ASN A 207 4.51 -3.35 -21.05
CA ASN A 207 3.64 -4.52 -20.99
C ASN A 207 2.20 -4.12 -20.64
N ILE A 208 2.01 -3.11 -19.79
CA ILE A 208 0.69 -2.55 -19.46
C ILE A 208 0.11 -1.80 -20.66
N SER A 209 0.92 -1.02 -21.41
CA SER A 209 0.43 -0.36 -22.62
C SER A 209 0.05 -1.37 -23.71
N GLN A 210 0.86 -2.41 -23.91
CA GLN A 210 0.56 -3.49 -24.85
C GLN A 210 -0.66 -4.33 -24.44
N ASP A 211 -0.79 -4.69 -23.14
CA ASP A 211 -1.97 -5.39 -22.62
C ASP A 211 -3.24 -4.54 -22.80
N ASN A 212 -3.16 -3.22 -22.57
CA ASN A 212 -4.28 -2.33 -22.76
C ASN A 212 -4.66 -2.17 -24.24
N GLU A 213 -3.71 -2.05 -25.15
CA GLU A 213 -3.96 -2.02 -26.61
C GLU A 213 -4.60 -3.32 -27.11
N GLU A 214 -4.13 -4.48 -26.63
CA GLU A 214 -4.68 -5.78 -27.00
C GLU A 214 -6.10 -5.97 -26.46
N VAL A 215 -6.35 -5.55 -25.22
CA VAL A 215 -7.68 -5.55 -24.60
C VAL A 215 -8.62 -4.62 -25.35
N GLU A 216 -8.20 -3.40 -25.69
CA GLU A 216 -9.01 -2.45 -26.46
C GLU A 216 -9.38 -3.02 -27.83
N LYS A 217 -8.42 -3.64 -28.53
CA LYS A 217 -8.66 -4.29 -29.82
C LYS A 217 -9.69 -5.42 -29.69
N LYS A 218 -9.55 -6.29 -28.69
CA LYS A 218 -10.51 -7.37 -28.40
C LYS A 218 -11.91 -6.83 -28.10
N ILE A 219 -12.01 -5.75 -27.32
CA ILE A 219 -13.30 -5.10 -27.02
C ILE A 219 -13.91 -4.56 -28.30
N ARG A 220 -13.16 -3.82 -29.13
CA ARG A 220 -13.67 -3.28 -30.39
C ARG A 220 -14.16 -4.39 -31.33
N THR A 221 -13.42 -5.49 -31.48
CA THR A 221 -13.85 -6.66 -32.27
C THR A 221 -15.12 -7.32 -31.71
N LEU A 222 -15.26 -7.39 -30.38
CA LEU A 222 -16.49 -7.88 -29.75
C LEU A 222 -17.68 -6.95 -29.99
N LEU A 223 -17.45 -5.64 -30.07
CA LEU A 223 -18.51 -4.65 -30.31
C LEU A 223 -18.92 -4.57 -31.79
N GLU A 224 -18.04 -4.94 -32.71
CA GLU A 224 -18.38 -5.08 -34.14
C GLU A 224 -19.37 -6.22 -34.39
N ASN A 225 -19.29 -7.30 -33.62
CA ASN A 225 -20.24 -8.42 -33.65
C ASN A 225 -20.70 -8.73 -32.22
N PRO A 226 -21.67 -7.98 -31.68
CA PRO A 226 -22.05 -8.07 -30.28
C PRO A 226 -22.66 -9.44 -29.98
N GLU A 227 -21.87 -10.29 -29.32
CA GLU A 227 -22.29 -11.57 -28.78
C GLU A 227 -21.97 -11.69 -27.29
N ILE A 228 -22.89 -12.25 -26.52
CA ILE A 228 -22.69 -12.53 -25.09
C ILE A 228 -22.92 -14.01 -24.82
N LYS A 229 -21.95 -14.68 -24.20
CA LYS A 229 -22.09 -16.07 -23.74
C LYS A 229 -22.45 -16.10 -22.26
N ILE A 230 -23.63 -16.60 -21.93
CA ILE A 230 -24.09 -16.80 -20.55
C ILE A 230 -24.49 -18.27 -20.39
N ASN A 231 -23.92 -18.98 -19.41
CA ASN A 231 -24.23 -20.38 -19.10
C ASN A 231 -24.18 -21.33 -20.32
N GLY A 232 -23.20 -21.15 -21.21
CA GLY A 232 -23.02 -21.97 -22.41
C GLY A 232 -23.94 -21.64 -23.59
N LYS A 233 -24.84 -20.65 -23.46
CA LYS A 233 -25.69 -20.15 -24.55
C LYS A 233 -25.14 -18.83 -25.10
N THR A 234 -24.97 -18.75 -26.42
CA THR A 234 -24.57 -17.53 -27.13
C THR A 234 -25.82 -16.71 -27.47
N HIS A 235 -25.81 -15.44 -27.09
CA HIS A 235 -26.83 -14.46 -27.44
C HIS A 235 -26.21 -13.45 -28.41
N HIS A 236 -26.74 -13.38 -29.63
CA HIS A 236 -26.33 -12.42 -30.65
C HIS A 236 -27.25 -11.20 -30.63
N PHE A 237 -26.70 -10.02 -30.87
CA PHE A 237 -27.43 -8.76 -30.95
C PHE A 237 -27.18 -8.10 -32.31
N ASN A 238 -28.14 -7.31 -32.79
CA ASN A 238 -27.99 -6.63 -34.09
C ASN A 238 -27.27 -5.28 -33.96
N SER A 239 -27.19 -4.74 -32.75
CA SER A 239 -26.48 -3.51 -32.43
C SER A 239 -25.96 -3.52 -31.00
N VAL A 240 -24.93 -2.73 -30.75
CA VAL A 240 -24.38 -2.50 -29.41
C VAL A 240 -25.42 -1.81 -28.52
N GLU A 241 -26.22 -0.90 -29.07
CA GLU A 241 -27.31 -0.24 -28.34
C GLU A 241 -28.39 -1.24 -27.89
N GLU A 242 -28.77 -2.21 -28.74
CA GLU A 242 -29.70 -3.29 -28.37
C GLU A 242 -29.08 -4.19 -27.29
N MET A 243 -27.80 -4.55 -27.46
CA MET A 243 -27.06 -5.36 -26.50
C MET A 243 -27.09 -4.72 -25.11
N VAL A 244 -26.71 -3.44 -24.97
CA VAL A 244 -26.63 -2.76 -23.67
C VAL A 244 -27.99 -2.65 -22.98
N ASN A 245 -29.07 -2.52 -23.74
CA ASN A 245 -30.42 -2.41 -23.20
C ASN A 245 -31.04 -3.76 -22.79
N SER A 246 -30.49 -4.87 -23.27
CA SER A 246 -30.96 -6.23 -22.99
C SER A 246 -30.87 -6.62 -21.51
N ALA A 247 -31.76 -7.54 -21.08
CA ALA A 247 -31.75 -8.07 -19.71
C ALA A 247 -30.51 -8.95 -19.46
N GLU A 248 -30.04 -9.61 -20.52
CA GLU A 248 -28.88 -10.47 -20.60
C GLU A 248 -27.60 -9.65 -20.31
N TYR A 249 -27.44 -8.51 -20.99
CA TYR A 249 -26.30 -7.62 -20.75
C TYR A 249 -26.34 -7.00 -19.36
N LYS A 250 -27.50 -6.63 -18.82
CA LYS A 250 -27.59 -6.10 -17.45
C LYS A 250 -27.12 -7.11 -16.40
N LYS A 251 -27.39 -8.41 -16.61
CA LYS A 251 -26.88 -9.50 -15.76
C LYS A 251 -25.36 -9.69 -15.97
N PHE A 252 -24.93 -9.72 -17.23
CA PHE A 252 -23.52 -9.86 -17.61
C PHE A 252 -22.66 -8.70 -17.07
N SER A 253 -23.12 -7.46 -17.20
CA SER A 253 -22.47 -6.23 -16.73
C SER A 253 -22.26 -6.25 -15.22
N LYS A 254 -23.24 -6.71 -14.43
CA LYS A 254 -23.07 -6.89 -12.98
C LYS A 254 -21.97 -7.88 -12.64
N ILE A 255 -21.94 -9.03 -13.30
CA ILE A 255 -20.89 -10.05 -13.11
C ILE A 255 -19.53 -9.48 -13.52
N MET A 256 -19.49 -8.80 -14.67
CA MET A 256 -18.27 -8.23 -15.22
C MET A 256 -17.70 -7.11 -14.36
N SER A 257 -18.57 -6.31 -13.75
CA SER A 257 -18.19 -5.26 -12.80
C SER A 257 -17.54 -5.79 -11.52
N TRP A 258 -17.82 -7.05 -11.16
CA TRP A 258 -17.21 -7.76 -10.03
C TRP A 258 -15.91 -8.45 -10.41
N LEU A 259 -15.82 -8.98 -11.65
CA LEU A 259 -14.67 -9.75 -12.12
C LEU A 259 -13.50 -8.88 -12.59
N MET A 260 -13.76 -7.69 -13.17
CA MET A 260 -12.72 -6.88 -13.82
C MET A 260 -12.12 -5.79 -12.91
N PRO A 261 -10.79 -5.55 -13.00
CA PRO A 261 -10.16 -4.38 -12.38
C PRO A 261 -10.76 -3.06 -12.90
N LYS A 262 -10.83 -2.04 -12.04
CA LYS A 262 -11.46 -0.74 -12.32
C LYS A 262 -10.97 -0.09 -13.63
N ALA A 263 -9.68 -0.18 -13.94
CA ALA A 263 -9.09 0.40 -15.16
C ALA A 263 -9.65 -0.23 -16.45
N LYS A 264 -9.75 -1.58 -16.50
CA LYS A 264 -10.28 -2.31 -17.68
C LYS A 264 -11.78 -2.08 -17.86
N ARG A 265 -12.51 -1.90 -16.75
CA ARG A 265 -13.93 -1.54 -16.77
C ARG A 265 -14.18 -0.19 -17.45
N ILE A 266 -13.38 0.83 -17.12
CA ILE A 266 -13.50 2.17 -17.71
C ILE A 266 -13.24 2.11 -19.22
N MET A 267 -12.22 1.36 -19.66
CA MET A 267 -11.94 1.18 -21.10
C MET A 267 -13.11 0.51 -21.83
N PHE A 268 -13.72 -0.50 -21.22
CA PHE A 268 -14.89 -1.18 -21.79
C PHE A 268 -16.11 -0.24 -21.88
N GLU A 269 -16.38 0.53 -20.83
CA GLU A 269 -17.46 1.52 -20.82
C GLU A 269 -17.25 2.61 -21.88
N GLN A 270 -16.03 3.12 -22.04
CA GLN A 270 -15.68 4.08 -23.10
C GLN A 270 -15.88 3.50 -24.51
N ALA A 271 -15.42 2.27 -24.74
CA ALA A 271 -15.58 1.61 -26.03
C ALA A 271 -17.06 1.38 -26.38
N LEU A 272 -17.91 1.08 -25.40
CA LEU A 272 -19.35 0.97 -25.58
C LEU A 272 -20.00 2.30 -25.96
N GLU A 273 -19.65 3.38 -25.27
CA GLU A 273 -20.15 4.72 -25.58
C GLU A 273 -19.74 5.16 -26.99
N GLU A 274 -18.49 4.91 -27.38
CA GLU A 274 -17.99 5.19 -28.74
C GLU A 274 -18.75 4.39 -29.81
N ALA A 275 -18.98 3.09 -29.57
CA ALA A 275 -19.69 2.23 -30.49
C ALA A 275 -21.16 2.67 -30.67
N ILE A 276 -21.86 2.96 -29.58
CA ILE A 276 -23.23 3.48 -29.62
C ILE A 276 -23.28 4.83 -30.35
N ALA A 277 -22.32 5.73 -30.09
CA ALA A 277 -22.23 7.02 -30.76
C ALA A 277 -21.93 6.90 -32.26
N LYS A 278 -21.21 5.85 -32.68
CA LYS A 278 -20.95 5.54 -34.09
C LYS A 278 -22.22 5.01 -34.77
N GLU A 279 -22.90 4.03 -34.17
CA GLU A 279 -24.17 3.49 -34.68
C GLU A 279 -25.25 4.57 -34.85
N ARG A 280 -25.37 5.47 -33.88
CA ARG A 280 -26.32 6.60 -33.96
C ARG A 280 -25.98 7.57 -35.09
N ARG A 281 -24.68 7.82 -35.33
CA ARG A 281 -24.22 8.68 -36.44
C ARG A 281 -24.53 8.05 -37.79
N GLU A 282 -24.21 6.77 -37.97
CA GLU A 282 -24.53 6.03 -39.21
C GLU A 282 -26.04 6.02 -39.48
N ARG A 283 -26.86 5.75 -38.46
CA ARG A 283 -28.32 5.81 -38.57
C ARG A 283 -28.84 7.20 -38.96
N SER A 284 -28.24 8.26 -38.42
CA SER A 284 -28.63 9.64 -38.77
C SER A 284 -28.29 9.99 -40.22
N LEU A 285 -27.16 9.51 -40.73
CA LEU A 285 -26.74 9.70 -42.13
C LEU A 285 -27.67 8.95 -43.08
N ASP A 286 -28.05 7.72 -42.75
CA ASP A 286 -29.00 6.92 -43.54
C ASP A 286 -30.38 7.58 -43.65
N ILE A 287 -30.87 8.19 -42.56
CA ILE A 287 -32.16 8.90 -42.54
C ILE A 287 -32.10 10.14 -43.44
N VAL A 288 -31.02 10.93 -43.35
CA VAL A 288 -30.82 12.12 -44.19
C VAL A 288 -30.75 11.72 -45.66
N GLN A 289 -29.99 10.67 -45.99
CA GLN A 289 -29.85 10.19 -47.37
C GLN A 289 -31.17 9.67 -47.94
N LYS A 290 -31.97 8.93 -47.15
CA LYS A 290 -33.30 8.48 -47.56
C LYS A 290 -34.29 9.64 -47.80
N SER A 291 -34.24 10.69 -46.98
CA SER A 291 -35.09 11.88 -47.17
C SER A 291 -34.74 12.67 -48.44
N GLN A 292 -33.45 12.78 -48.78
CA GLN A 292 -33.03 13.44 -50.01
C GLN A 292 -33.41 12.66 -51.29
N THR A 293 -33.47 11.32 -51.21
CA THR A 293 -33.93 10.48 -52.32
C THR A 293 -35.44 10.41 -52.48
N SER A 294 -36.23 10.69 -51.44
CA SER A 294 -37.71 10.75 -51.55
C SER A 294 -38.23 12.07 -52.12
N ASP A 295 -37.48 13.16 -51.94
CA ASP A 295 -37.83 14.49 -52.46
C ASP A 295 -37.40 14.71 -53.92
N SER A 296 -36.73 13.71 -54.53
CA SER A 296 -36.23 13.74 -55.92
C SER A 296 -36.98 12.79 -56.88
N LEU A 297 -38.09 12.20 -56.44
CA LEU A 297 -39.04 11.41 -57.22
C LEU A 297 -40.41 12.10 -57.27
#